data_AF-A0A852RCW9-F1
#
_entry.id   AF-A0A852RCW9-F1
#
_cell.length_a   1.000
_cell.length_b   1.000
_cell.length_c   1.000
_cell.angle_alpha   90.00
_cell.angle_beta   90.00
_cell.angle_gamma   90.00
#
_symmetry.space_group_name_H-M   'P 1'
#
loop_
_entity.id
_entity.type
_entity.pdbx_description
1 polymer ?
#
loop_
_entity_poly.entity_id
_entity_poly.type
_entity_poly.pdbx_seq_one_letter_code
_entity_poly.pdbx_strand_id
1 'polypeptide(L)' 'MVRRGGAVSDRVVADALATEQGLATRAVDPEEPVTLRWLLAHMIEEYARHNGHADLLRQAIDGQVGE' A
#
# COMPACT_ATOMS: atom_id res chain seq x y z
N MET A 1 6.99 17.52 -2.60
CA MET A 1 7.09 16.64 -3.79
C MET A 1 6.07 15.48 -3.78
N VAL A 2 5.69 14.93 -2.62
CA VAL A 2 4.75 13.78 -2.50
C VAL A 2 3.27 14.11 -2.84
N ARG A 3 2.81 15.35 -2.66
CA ARG A 3 1.37 15.69 -2.80
C ARG A 3 0.77 15.44 -4.19
N ARG A 4 1.58 15.49 -5.27
CA ARG A 4 1.08 15.32 -6.64
C ARG A 4 0.79 13.86 -6.99
N GLY A 5 1.50 12.91 -6.35
CA GLY A 5 1.28 11.47 -6.53
C GLY A 5 0.02 10.97 -5.80
N GLY A 6 -0.22 11.46 -4.57
CA GLY A 6 -1.40 11.08 -3.78
C GLY A 6 -2.71 11.39 -4.49
N ALA A 7 -2.88 12.60 -5.02
CA ALA A 7 -4.11 13.00 -5.69
C ALA A 7 -4.44 12.16 -6.95
N VAL A 8 -3.43 11.61 -7.63
CA VAL A 8 -3.65 10.70 -8.78
C VAL A 8 -4.07 9.33 -8.27
N SER A 9 -3.39 8.81 -7.25
CA SER A 9 -3.72 7.51 -6.64
C SER A 9 -5.13 7.51 -6.07
N ASP A 10 -5.50 8.54 -5.32
CA ASP A 10 -6.84 8.68 -4.71
C ASP A 10 -7.92 8.62 -5.79
N ARG A 11 -7.72 9.34 -6.90
CA ARG A 11 -8.66 9.33 -8.03
C ARG A 11 -8.75 7.95 -8.68
N VAL A 12 -7.62 7.30 -8.96
CA VAL A 12 -7.62 5.94 -9.56
C VAL A 12 -8.33 4.94 -8.68
N VAL A 13 -8.12 5.01 -7.36
CA VAL A 13 -8.82 4.14 -6.39
C VAL A 13 -10.32 4.46 -6.38
N ALA A 14 -10.70 5.75 -6.31
CA ALA A 14 -12.10 6.16 -6.34
C ALA A 14 -12.81 5.69 -7.62
N ASP A 15 -12.17 5.89 -8.77
CA ASP A 15 -12.70 5.47 -10.08
C ASP A 15 -12.87 3.95 -10.15
N ALA A 16 -11.90 3.17 -9.66
CA ALA A 16 -11.99 1.71 -9.62
C ALA A 16 -13.12 1.23 -8.68
N LEU A 17 -13.26 1.85 -7.51
CA LEU A 17 -14.31 1.52 -6.53
C LEU A 17 -15.72 1.92 -7.00
N ALA A 18 -15.85 2.87 -7.91
CA ALA A 18 -17.13 3.25 -8.51
C ALA A 18 -17.64 2.25 -9.57
N THR A 19 -16.81 1.29 -9.99
CA THR A 19 -17.21 0.22 -10.93
C THR A 19 -17.79 -1.00 -10.21
N GLU A 20 -18.56 -1.81 -10.94
CA GLU A 20 -19.05 -3.11 -10.45
C GLU A 20 -17.91 -4.07 -10.06
N GLN A 21 -16.75 -3.96 -10.74
CA GLN A 21 -15.57 -4.75 -10.44
C GLN A 21 -14.94 -4.35 -9.11
N GLY A 22 -15.02 -3.08 -8.72
CA GLY A 22 -14.51 -2.57 -7.45
C GLY A 22 -13.05 -3.00 -7.20
N LEU A 23 -12.82 -3.70 -6.09
CA LEU A 23 -11.49 -4.24 -5.72
C LEU A 23 -10.97 -5.36 -6.64
N ALA A 24 -11.84 -5.98 -7.46
CA ALA A 24 -11.44 -6.96 -8.46
C ALA A 24 -10.94 -6.31 -9.76
N THR A 25 -11.00 -4.98 -9.88
CA THR A 25 -10.40 -4.22 -10.99
C THR A 25 -8.94 -4.61 -11.15
N ARG A 26 -8.54 -4.96 -12.38
CA ARG A 26 -7.17 -5.35 -12.70
C ARG A 26 -6.34 -4.16 -13.14
N ALA A 27 -5.06 -4.17 -12.80
CA ALA A 27 -4.09 -3.26 -13.37
C ALA A 27 -4.06 -3.41 -14.91
N VAL A 28 -3.71 -2.32 -15.58
CA VAL A 28 -3.63 -2.27 -17.05
C VAL A 28 -2.44 -3.05 -17.58
N ASP A 29 -1.51 -3.45 -16.70
CA ASP A 29 -0.33 -4.25 -17.07
C ASP A 29 -0.76 -5.67 -17.52
N PRO A 30 -0.53 -6.01 -18.80
CA PRO A 30 -0.91 -7.32 -19.32
C PRO A 30 0.08 -8.44 -18.93
N GLU A 31 1.30 -8.10 -18.53
CA GLU A 31 2.34 -9.07 -18.13
C GLU A 31 2.16 -9.48 -16.67
N GLU A 32 1.65 -8.58 -15.83
CA GLU A 32 1.40 -8.85 -14.41
C GLU A 32 0.00 -8.39 -13.98
N PRO A 33 -1.07 -9.12 -14.37
CA PRO A 33 -2.45 -8.72 -14.10
C PRO A 33 -2.80 -8.92 -12.63
N VAL A 34 -2.45 -7.95 -11.79
CA VAL A 34 -2.82 -7.91 -10.38
C VAL A 34 -4.12 -7.15 -10.17
N THR A 35 -4.91 -7.57 -9.18
CA THR A 35 -6.14 -6.86 -8.80
C THR A 35 -5.82 -5.72 -7.84
N LEU A 36 -6.68 -4.69 -7.78
CA LEU A 36 -6.57 -3.62 -6.80
C LEU A 36 -6.55 -4.18 -5.37
N ARG A 37 -7.32 -5.24 -5.09
CA ARG A 37 -7.25 -5.97 -3.81
C ARG A 37 -5.85 -6.48 -3.51
N TRP A 38 -5.24 -7.18 -4.47
CA TRP A 38 -3.90 -7.73 -4.30
C TRP A 38 -2.88 -6.61 -4.06
N LEU A 39 -2.96 -5.55 -4.87
CA LEU A 39 -2.05 -4.41 -4.77
C LEU A 39 -2.12 -3.75 -3.38
N LEU A 40 -3.33 -3.45 -2.90
CA LEU A 40 -3.52 -2.83 -1.58
C LEU A 40 -3.06 -3.74 -0.44
N ALA A 41 -3.34 -5.05 -0.52
CA ALA A 41 -2.87 -6.01 0.48
C ALA A 41 -1.33 -6.07 0.51
N HIS A 42 -0.70 -6.12 -0.66
CA HIS A 42 0.75 -6.13 -0.79
C HIS A 42 1.37 -4.84 -0.25
N MET A 43 0.76 -3.68 -0.51
CA MET A 43 1.22 -2.41 0.06
C MET A 43 1.16 -2.38 1.59
N ILE A 44 0.08 -2.93 2.18
CA ILE A 44 -0.05 -3.05 3.64
C ILE A 44 1.04 -3.95 4.21
N GLU A 45 1.26 -5.12 3.60
CA GLU A 45 2.29 -6.07 4.01
C GLU A 45 3.69 -5.43 3.98
N GLU A 46 4.02 -4.78 2.87
CA GLU A 46 5.31 -4.13 2.69
C GLU A 46 5.52 -2.98 3.69
N TYR A 47 4.45 -2.22 3.97
CA TYR A 47 4.49 -1.16 4.98
C TYR A 47 4.68 -1.73 6.39
N ALA A 48 3.99 -2.83 6.72
CA ALA A 48 4.16 -3.52 7.99
C ALA A 48 5.58 -4.08 8.16
N ARG A 49 6.16 -4.67 7.12
CA ARG A 49 7.54 -5.17 7.13
C ARG A 49 8.55 -4.07 7.40
N HIS A 50 8.39 -2.92 6.74
CA HIS A 50 9.25 -1.75 6.99
C HIS A 50 9.07 -1.18 8.39
N ASN A 51 7.83 -1.09 8.88
CA ASN A 51 7.58 -0.63 10.24
C ASN A 51 8.21 -1.56 11.27
N GLY A 52 8.16 -2.88 11.06
CA GLY A 52 8.85 -3.85 11.92
C GLY A 52 10.37 -3.62 11.93
N HIS A 53 10.98 -3.36 10.77
CA HIS A 53 12.42 -3.04 10.71
C HIS A 53 12.74 -1.71 11.41
N ALA A 54 11.92 -0.68 11.20
CA ALA A 54 12.08 0.62 11.85
C ALA A 54 11.91 0.51 13.37
N ASP A 55 11.00 -0.34 13.84
CA ASP A 55 10.79 -0.60 15.26
C ASP A 55 12.02 -1.27 15.89
N LEU A 56 12.64 -2.25 15.24
CA LEU A 56 13.90 -2.84 15.73
C LEU A 56 15.02 -1.80 15.89
N LEU A 57 15.14 -0.87 14.93
CA LEU A 57 16.10 0.23 15.02
C LEU A 57 15.75 1.20 16.16
N ARG A 58 14.47 1.53 16.31
CA ARG A 58 13.98 2.36 17.42
C ARG A 58 14.32 1.72 18.78
N GLN A 59 13.98 0.45 18.96
CA GLN A 59 14.26 -0.33 20.18
C GLN A 59 15.76 -0.36 20.51
N ALA A 60 16.62 -0.48 19.50
CA ALA A 60 18.07 -0.44 19.69
C ALA A 60 18.59 0.93 20.17
N ILE A 61 17.88 2.02 19.85
CA ILE A 61 18.25 3.38 20.23
C ILE A 61 17.71 3.76 21.61
N ASP A 62 16.44 3.44 21.91
CA ASP A 62 15.78 3.88 23.15
C ASP A 62 15.75 2.81 24.27
N GLY A 63 16.11 1.57 23.96
CA GLY A 63 16.13 0.45 24.91
C GLY A 63 14.73 -0.03 25.34
N GLN A 64 13.66 0.46 24.70
CA GLN A 64 12.29 0.11 25.00
C GLN A 64 11.73 -0.83 23.92
N VAL A 65 11.47 -2.08 24.31
CA VAL A 65 10.69 -3.02 23.49
C VAL A 65 9.22 -2.59 23.46
N GLY A 66 8.49 -2.96 22.41
CA GLY A 66 7.14 -2.48 22.09
C GLY A 66 6.10 -2.46 23.23
N GLU A 67 5.00 -1.74 23.02
CA GLU A 67 3.80 -1.78 23.89
C GLU A 67 3.06 -3.12 23.82
#